data_AF-B1KNY9-F1
#
_entry.id   AF-B1KNY9-F1
#
_cell.length_a   1.000
_cell.length_b   1.000
_cell.length_c   1.000
_cell.angle_alpha   90.00
_cell.angle_beta   90.00
_cell.angle_gamma   90.00
#
_symmetry.space_group_name_H-M   'P 1'
#
loop_
_entity.id
_entity.type
_entity.pdbx_description
1 polymer ?
#
loop_
_entity_poly.entity_id
_entity_poly.type
_entity_poly.pdbx_seq_one_letter_code
_entity_poly.pdbx_strand_id
1 'polypeptide(L)'
;MIKITSLALVITATVALTACNPNEQTSTKADIEQAPSAVSMANPASEYCVSLGGKLEINNEAEGQVGICHLPSGEKIEEWTLYRKANKQEVTTAIDMANPASTYCESLQGKLALDTGVCTLPSGEALDQWDLFRRDHKQTKPAMGMANPASTYCESLQGKLALDTGVCTLPSGEALDQWDLFRRDHKQTKPAIGMANPAAKYCGSLQGKLALETGVCTLPSGEALDQWDLFRRDHKQTDPVKELLPITQ
;
A
#
# COMPACT_ATOMS: atom_id res chain seq x y z
N MET A 1 -49.20 -50.32 -34.55
CA MET A 1 -48.57 -50.95 -35.75
C MET A 1 -47.05 -50.92 -35.54
N ILE A 2 -46.31 -51.95 -35.99
CA ILE A 2 -44.83 -51.96 -36.21
C ILE A 2 -44.00 -51.45 -35.00
N LYS A 3 -43.59 -52.27 -34.02
CA LYS A 3 -42.51 -53.29 -34.06
C LYS A 3 -41.25 -52.83 -34.81
N ILE A 4 -40.22 -52.41 -34.08
CA ILE A 4 -38.82 -52.56 -34.50
C ILE A 4 -38.19 -53.60 -33.57
N THR A 5 -37.65 -54.66 -34.17
CA THR A 5 -37.13 -55.85 -33.48
C THR A 5 -35.70 -55.67 -33.00
N SER A 6 -35.40 -56.29 -31.87
CA SER A 6 -34.06 -56.40 -31.29
C SER A 6 -33.05 -57.04 -32.24
N LEU A 7 -31.77 -56.66 -32.12
CA LEU A 7 -30.65 -57.57 -32.34
C LEU A 7 -29.66 -57.40 -31.17
N ALA A 8 -29.15 -58.51 -30.66
CA ALA A 8 -28.48 -58.62 -29.36
C ALA A 8 -26.96 -58.92 -29.46
N LEU A 9 -26.36 -59.16 -28.29
CA LEU A 9 -25.03 -59.73 -28.00
C LEU A 9 -23.81 -58.80 -28.22
N VAL A 10 -22.68 -58.90 -27.49
CA VAL A 10 -22.27 -59.87 -26.44
C VAL A 10 -21.79 -59.14 -25.15
N ILE A 11 -21.87 -59.84 -24.02
CA ILE A 11 -21.23 -59.60 -22.70
C ILE A 11 -19.69 -59.60 -22.79
N THR A 12 -18.98 -58.73 -22.03
CA THR A 12 -17.78 -59.12 -21.26
C THR A 12 -17.51 -58.12 -20.13
N ALA A 13 -17.27 -58.64 -18.92
CA ALA A 13 -16.88 -57.84 -17.75
C ALA A 13 -15.38 -57.98 -17.48
N THR A 14 -14.71 -56.87 -17.19
CA THR A 14 -13.41 -56.86 -16.51
C THR A 14 -13.36 -55.71 -15.52
N VAL A 15 -13.32 -56.05 -14.24
CA VAL A 15 -13.00 -55.11 -13.16
C VAL A 15 -11.49 -54.85 -13.18
N ALA A 16 -11.09 -53.59 -13.22
CA ALA A 16 -9.72 -53.17 -12.95
C ALA A 16 -9.73 -52.03 -11.92
N LEU A 17 -9.28 -52.32 -10.71
CA LEU A 17 -8.99 -51.32 -9.68
C LEU A 17 -7.56 -50.83 -9.89
N THR A 18 -7.37 -49.59 -10.33
CA THR A 18 -6.04 -48.95 -10.39
C THR A 18 -6.10 -47.47 -9.99
N ALA A 19 -5.67 -47.22 -8.75
CA ALA A 19 -4.92 -46.08 -8.19
C ALA A 19 -5.10 -44.62 -8.71
N CYS A 20 -5.02 -43.70 -7.74
CA CYS A 20 -4.94 -42.25 -7.95
C CYS A 20 -3.56 -41.74 -8.42
N ASN A 21 -3.55 -40.44 -8.77
CA ASN A 21 -2.43 -39.49 -8.83
C ASN A 21 -1.47 -39.52 -10.05
N PRO A 22 -0.85 -38.37 -10.39
CA PRO A 22 -1.36 -36.99 -10.29
C PRO A 22 -1.26 -36.23 -11.64
N ASN A 23 -1.80 -35.01 -11.64
CA ASN A 23 -1.88 -34.11 -12.80
C ASN A 23 -0.48 -33.71 -13.34
N GLU A 24 -0.10 -34.16 -14.54
CA GLU A 24 1.16 -33.74 -15.18
C GLU A 24 1.04 -32.34 -15.81
N GLN A 25 1.87 -31.41 -15.35
CA GLN A 25 1.93 -30.04 -15.86
C GLN A 25 2.68 -29.99 -17.21
N THR A 26 1.95 -29.88 -18.32
CA THR A 26 2.51 -29.45 -19.60
C THR A 26 2.62 -27.92 -19.65
N SER A 27 3.70 -27.39 -19.08
CA SER A 27 4.03 -25.96 -19.14
C SER A 27 4.43 -25.52 -20.55
N THR A 28 3.45 -25.11 -21.37
CA THR A 28 3.73 -24.42 -22.64
C THR A 28 4.21 -23.00 -22.39
N LYS A 29 5.48 -22.76 -22.72
CA LYS A 29 6.14 -21.45 -22.76
C LYS A 29 5.38 -20.47 -23.68
N ALA A 30 4.77 -19.44 -23.11
CA ALA A 30 4.35 -18.22 -23.81
C ALA A 30 4.45 -17.01 -22.86
N ASP A 31 5.39 -16.13 -23.18
CA ASP A 31 5.38 -14.68 -23.00
C ASP A 31 4.94 -14.09 -21.65
N ILE A 32 5.94 -13.85 -20.78
CA ILE A 32 5.82 -12.91 -19.68
C ILE A 32 5.86 -11.48 -20.25
N GLU A 33 4.69 -10.87 -20.42
CA GLU A 33 4.57 -9.43 -20.63
C GLU A 33 4.98 -8.72 -19.34
N GLN A 34 6.12 -8.03 -19.37
CA GLN A 34 6.74 -7.45 -18.19
C GLN A 34 5.96 -6.21 -17.73
N ALA A 35 5.14 -6.38 -16.69
CA ALA A 35 4.51 -5.27 -15.97
C ALA A 35 5.57 -4.23 -15.55
N PRO A 36 5.26 -2.92 -15.58
CA PRO A 36 6.21 -1.88 -15.19
C PRO A 36 6.67 -2.13 -13.76
N SER A 37 7.99 -2.22 -13.58
CA SER A 37 8.61 -2.46 -12.29
C SER A 37 8.12 -1.43 -11.28
N ALA A 38 7.60 -1.90 -10.14
CA ALA A 38 7.43 -1.06 -8.97
C ALA A 38 8.76 -0.32 -8.71
N VAL A 39 8.67 0.98 -8.39
CA VAL A 39 9.85 1.76 -8.01
C VAL A 39 10.37 1.19 -6.69
N SER A 40 11.30 0.24 -6.79
CA SER A 40 11.99 -0.30 -5.62
C SER A 40 12.80 0.83 -5.02
N MET A 41 12.48 1.24 -3.80
CA MET A 41 13.37 2.10 -3.02
C MET A 41 14.73 1.42 -2.98
N ALA A 42 15.77 2.13 -3.41
CA ALA A 42 17.12 1.60 -3.40
C ALA A 42 17.55 1.30 -1.96
N ASN A 43 18.37 0.26 -1.80
CA ASN A 43 18.91 -0.08 -0.50
C ASN A 43 19.91 1.01 -0.06
N PRO A 44 19.69 1.71 1.07
CA PRO A 44 20.53 2.84 1.47
C PRO A 44 21.98 2.43 1.78
N ALA A 45 22.22 1.18 2.19
CA ALA A 45 23.58 0.65 2.38
C ALA A 45 24.30 0.46 1.03
N SER A 46 23.57 -0.06 0.03
CA SER A 46 24.05 -0.21 -1.35
C SER A 46 24.34 1.15 -2.00
N GLU A 47 23.42 2.12 -1.88
CA GLU A 47 23.64 3.49 -2.36
C GLU A 47 24.84 4.14 -1.67
N TYR A 48 24.99 3.96 -0.36
CA TYR A 48 26.12 4.53 0.37
C TYR A 48 27.46 3.97 -0.12
N CYS A 49 27.55 2.66 -0.39
CA CYS A 49 28.73 2.05 -1.01
C CYS A 49 29.09 2.72 -2.34
N VAL A 50 28.10 2.89 -3.23
CA VAL A 50 28.29 3.54 -4.54
C VAL A 50 28.65 5.03 -4.39
N SER A 51 28.09 5.73 -3.39
CA SER A 51 28.39 7.14 -3.12
C SER A 51 29.86 7.40 -2.73
N LEU A 52 30.51 6.40 -2.12
CA LEU A 52 31.95 6.40 -1.80
C LEU A 52 32.85 6.00 -2.99
N GLY A 53 32.29 5.82 -4.18
CA GLY A 53 33.00 5.27 -5.35
C GLY A 53 33.29 3.76 -5.23
N GLY A 54 32.67 3.07 -4.26
CA GLY A 54 32.80 1.64 -4.07
C GLY A 54 32.02 0.83 -5.11
N LYS A 55 32.41 -0.43 -5.27
CA LYS A 55 31.66 -1.41 -6.07
C LYS A 55 30.94 -2.38 -5.14
N LEU A 56 29.65 -2.57 -5.37
CA LEU A 56 28.85 -3.53 -4.64
C LEU A 56 28.88 -4.91 -5.31
N GLU A 57 29.08 -5.95 -4.52
CA GLU A 57 28.95 -7.36 -4.90
C GLU A 57 27.85 -7.98 -4.02
N ILE A 58 26.87 -8.66 -4.63
CA ILE A 58 25.80 -9.36 -3.88
C ILE A 58 26.10 -10.84 -3.84
N ASN A 59 26.32 -11.35 -2.63
CA ASN A 59 26.55 -12.77 -2.35
C ASN A 59 25.24 -13.42 -1.91
N ASN A 60 24.97 -14.64 -2.39
CA ASN A 60 23.89 -15.47 -1.86
C ASN A 60 24.47 -16.39 -0.79
N GLU A 61 23.98 -16.26 0.44
CA GLU A 61 24.35 -17.06 1.60
C GLU A 61 23.14 -17.88 2.08
N ALA A 62 23.34 -18.78 3.05
CA ALA A 62 22.28 -19.64 3.57
C ALA A 62 21.13 -18.87 4.25
N GLU A 63 21.41 -17.68 4.79
CA GLU A 63 20.46 -16.84 5.51
C GLU A 63 19.85 -15.71 4.64
N GLY A 64 20.30 -15.55 3.38
CA GLY A 64 19.79 -14.53 2.47
C GLY A 64 20.86 -13.94 1.55
N GLN A 65 20.62 -12.72 1.06
CA GLN A 65 21.61 -11.97 0.27
C GLN A 65 22.41 -11.02 1.16
N VAL A 66 23.72 -11.00 0.97
CA VAL A 66 24.66 -10.12 1.69
C VAL A 66 25.38 -9.23 0.68
N GLY A 67 25.33 -7.92 0.89
CA GLY A 67 26.07 -6.96 0.07
C GLY A 67 27.48 -6.72 0.61
N ILE A 68 28.50 -6.91 -0.23
CA ILE A 68 29.89 -6.61 0.07
C ILE A 68 30.32 -5.38 -0.74
N CYS A 69 30.71 -4.32 -0.04
CA CYS A 69 31.27 -3.13 -0.64
C CYS A 69 32.79 -3.24 -0.79
N HIS A 70 33.29 -3.04 -2.01
CA HIS A 70 34.71 -2.94 -2.33
C HIS A 70 35.05 -1.47 -2.53
N LEU A 71 35.73 -0.87 -1.55
CA LEU A 71 36.06 0.56 -1.55
C LEU A 71 37.29 0.87 -2.42
N PRO A 72 37.44 2.11 -2.94
CA PRO A 72 38.63 2.53 -3.70
C PRO A 72 39.96 2.41 -2.92
N SER A 73 39.90 2.35 -1.59
CA SER A 73 41.03 2.08 -0.69
C SER A 73 41.54 0.63 -0.75
N GLY A 74 40.79 -0.29 -1.38
CA GLY A 74 41.03 -1.73 -1.36
C GLY A 74 40.39 -2.46 -0.17
N GLU A 75 39.74 -1.73 0.75
CA GLU A 75 38.98 -2.34 1.84
C GLU A 75 37.71 -3.04 1.30
N LYS A 76 37.43 -4.24 1.82
CA LYS A 76 36.18 -4.97 1.59
C LYS A 76 35.40 -5.05 2.90
N ILE A 77 34.13 -4.62 2.86
CA ILE A 77 33.29 -4.49 4.05
C ILE A 77 31.83 -4.74 3.71
N GLU A 78 31.11 -5.44 4.59
CA GLU A 78 29.67 -5.67 4.47
C GLU A 78 28.91 -4.32 4.47
N GLU A 79 27.96 -4.14 3.55
CA GLU A 79 27.37 -2.85 3.21
C GLU A 79 26.66 -2.18 4.39
N TRP A 80 25.92 -2.93 5.20
CA TRP A 80 25.22 -2.41 6.38
C TRP A 80 26.20 -2.08 7.50
N THR A 81 27.29 -2.83 7.62
CA THR A 81 28.36 -2.54 8.57
C THR A 81 29.12 -1.28 8.20
N LEU A 82 29.39 -1.05 6.91
CA LEU A 82 29.89 0.23 6.39
C LEU A 82 28.90 1.37 6.66
N TYR A 83 27.62 1.17 6.32
CA TYR A 83 26.56 2.16 6.52
C TYR A 83 26.40 2.55 7.99
N ARG A 84 26.38 1.58 8.93
CA ARG A 84 26.29 1.81 10.39
C ARG A 84 27.56 2.42 10.99
N LYS A 85 28.75 2.17 10.41
CA LYS A 85 30.00 2.81 10.84
C LYS A 85 30.04 4.29 10.48
N ALA A 86 29.53 4.64 9.30
CA ALA A 86 29.49 6.03 8.81
C ALA A 86 28.32 6.81 9.43
N ASN A 87 27.11 6.27 9.27
CA ASN A 87 25.93 6.68 10.01
C ASN A 87 26.00 6.02 11.38
N LYS A 88 26.91 6.48 12.24
CA LYS A 88 26.90 6.14 13.66
C LYS A 88 25.58 6.61 14.24
N GLN A 89 24.58 5.73 14.19
CA GLN A 89 23.53 5.71 15.18
C GLN A 89 24.20 5.34 16.49
N GLU A 90 24.74 6.34 17.17
CA GLU A 90 24.70 6.27 18.61
C GLU A 90 23.24 6.03 18.99
N VAL A 91 22.94 4.86 19.52
CA VAL A 91 21.64 4.53 20.10
C VAL A 91 21.57 5.20 21.48
N THR A 92 21.74 6.53 21.47
CA THR A 92 21.77 7.44 22.62
C THR A 92 20.66 8.49 22.51
N THR A 93 20.16 8.76 21.31
CA THR A 93 19.10 9.75 21.03
C THR A 93 17.74 9.14 20.65
N ALA A 94 17.58 7.82 20.84
CA ALA A 94 16.26 7.20 20.96
C ALA A 94 15.62 7.41 22.36
N ILE A 95 16.29 8.14 23.26
CA ILE A 95 15.94 8.30 24.68
C ILE A 95 15.06 9.56 24.93
N ASP A 96 14.49 10.19 23.90
CA ASP A 96 13.47 11.25 24.06
C ASP A 96 12.03 10.77 23.80
N MET A 97 11.83 9.60 23.18
CA MET A 97 10.53 8.92 23.17
C MET A 97 10.47 7.92 24.31
N ALA A 98 10.40 8.44 25.54
CA ALA A 98 10.27 7.64 26.74
C ALA A 98 9.07 6.70 26.65
N ASN A 99 9.29 5.41 26.93
CA ASN A 99 8.23 4.40 26.88
C ASN A 99 7.10 4.81 27.84
N PRO A 100 5.87 5.06 27.36
CA PRO A 100 4.78 5.57 28.20
C PRO A 100 4.38 4.59 29.31
N ALA A 101 4.60 3.29 29.12
CA ALA A 101 4.39 2.29 30.17
C ALA A 101 5.48 2.34 31.26
N SER A 102 6.73 2.63 30.88
CA SER A 102 7.86 2.79 31.83
C SER A 102 7.67 4.03 32.68
N THR A 103 7.47 5.18 32.04
CA THR A 103 7.26 6.46 32.74
C THR A 103 5.99 6.43 33.58
N TYR A 104 4.97 5.67 33.18
CA TYR A 104 3.77 5.46 33.99
C TYR A 104 4.05 4.61 35.24
N CYS A 105 4.77 3.50 35.12
CA CYS A 105 5.24 2.71 36.27
C CYS A 105 6.02 3.59 37.27
N GLU A 106 6.97 4.38 36.77
CA GLU A 106 7.76 5.34 37.56
C GLU A 106 6.89 6.41 38.22
N SER A 107 5.88 6.94 37.52
CA SER A 107 4.95 7.95 38.05
C SER A 107 4.10 7.43 39.22
N LEU A 108 3.82 6.13 39.25
CA LEU A 108 3.16 5.43 40.35
C LEU A 108 4.12 5.00 41.46
N GLN A 109 5.37 5.50 41.44
CA GLN A 109 6.46 5.11 42.35
C GLN A 109 6.80 3.60 42.27
N GLY A 110 6.43 2.95 41.16
CA GLY A 110 6.76 1.57 40.86
C GLY A 110 8.22 1.39 40.44
N LYS A 111 8.73 0.18 40.61
CA LYS A 111 10.04 -0.25 40.14
C LYS A 111 9.88 -1.12 38.92
N LEU A 112 10.39 -0.66 37.77
CA LEU A 112 10.40 -1.42 36.53
C LEU A 112 11.67 -2.29 36.42
N ALA A 113 11.48 -3.58 36.16
CA ALA A 113 12.54 -4.47 35.72
C ALA A 113 12.60 -4.48 34.18
N LEU A 114 13.58 -3.76 33.61
CA LEU A 114 13.69 -3.52 32.16
C LEU A 114 13.92 -4.79 31.32
N ASP A 115 14.49 -5.83 31.93
CA ASP A 115 14.78 -7.13 31.34
C ASP A 115 13.52 -8.01 31.17
N THR A 116 12.56 -7.86 32.07
CA THR A 116 11.32 -8.65 32.12
C THR A 116 10.06 -7.86 31.77
N GLY A 117 10.14 -6.52 31.75
CA GLY A 117 9.00 -5.63 31.56
C GLY A 117 8.07 -5.51 32.77
N VAL A 118 8.42 -6.12 33.92
CA VAL A 118 7.55 -6.18 35.10
C VAL A 118 7.67 -4.90 35.94
N CYS A 119 6.56 -4.20 36.15
CA CYS A 119 6.44 -3.12 37.12
C CYS A 119 6.02 -3.68 38.48
N THR A 120 6.76 -3.35 39.54
CA THR A 120 6.40 -3.66 40.94
C THR A 120 5.99 -2.38 41.66
N LEU A 121 4.73 -2.27 42.05
CA LEU A 121 4.16 -1.11 42.73
C LEU A 121 4.47 -1.10 44.24
N PRO A 122 4.39 0.07 44.92
CA PRO A 122 4.55 0.15 46.38
C PRO A 122 3.57 -0.70 47.20
N SER A 123 2.44 -1.10 46.60
CA SER A 123 1.46 -2.04 47.16
C SER A 123 1.96 -3.50 47.22
N GLY A 124 3.07 -3.81 46.56
CA GLY A 124 3.55 -5.19 46.34
C GLY A 124 2.91 -5.88 45.13
N GLU A 125 2.03 -5.22 44.39
CA GLU A 125 1.50 -5.73 43.13
C GLU A 125 2.62 -5.73 42.05
N ALA A 126 2.80 -6.86 41.36
CA ALA A 126 3.77 -7.01 40.27
C ALA A 126 3.05 -7.49 39.00
N LEU A 127 3.19 -6.74 37.92
CA LEU A 127 2.50 -6.99 36.64
C LEU A 127 3.29 -6.42 35.45
N ASP A 128 3.00 -6.87 34.23
CA ASP A 128 3.59 -6.31 33.01
C ASP A 128 3.29 -4.79 32.91
N GLN A 129 4.30 -4.00 32.53
CA GLN A 129 4.21 -2.54 32.43
C GLN A 129 3.11 -2.09 31.45
N TRP A 130 2.90 -2.82 30.35
CA TRP A 130 1.88 -2.48 29.38
C TRP A 130 0.49 -2.91 29.82
N ASP A 131 0.36 -3.99 30.59
CA ASP A 131 -0.90 -4.35 31.25
C ASP A 131 -1.29 -3.33 32.32
N LEU A 132 -0.34 -2.87 33.14
CA LEU A 132 -0.55 -1.73 34.05
C LEU A 132 -1.01 -0.48 33.29
N PHE A 133 -0.25 -0.08 32.27
CA PHE A 133 -0.58 1.08 31.44
C PHE A 133 -1.97 0.96 30.81
N ARG A 134 -2.29 -0.19 30.21
CA ARG A 134 -3.60 -0.48 29.61
C ARG A 134 -4.71 -0.53 30.65
N ARG A 135 -4.50 -1.11 31.84
CA ARG A 135 -5.50 -1.21 32.92
C ARG A 135 -6.00 0.17 33.29
N ASP A 136 -5.08 1.10 33.49
CA ASP A 136 -5.39 2.40 34.09
C ASP A 136 -5.75 3.44 33.01
N HIS A 137 -5.21 3.33 31.79
CA HIS A 137 -5.59 4.18 30.64
C HIS A 137 -6.83 3.69 29.88
N LYS A 138 -7.33 2.47 30.13
CA LYS A 138 -8.64 2.01 29.59
C LYS A 138 -9.81 2.88 30.06
N GLN A 139 -9.67 3.55 31.22
CA GLN A 139 -10.70 4.47 31.74
C GLN A 139 -10.64 5.86 31.11
N THR A 140 -9.48 6.28 30.59
CA THR A 140 -9.26 7.57 29.94
C THR A 140 -9.14 7.40 28.42
N LYS A 141 -10.14 6.79 27.76
CA LYS A 141 -10.19 6.71 26.29
C LYS A 141 -10.11 8.12 25.69
N PRO A 142 -8.98 8.54 25.09
CA PRO A 142 -8.88 9.88 24.53
C PRO A 142 -9.70 9.89 23.25
N ALA A 143 -10.61 10.84 23.10
CA ALA A 143 -11.32 11.08 21.85
C ALA A 143 -10.40 11.78 20.82
N MET A 144 -9.27 11.13 20.49
CA MET A 144 -8.34 11.54 19.44
C MET A 144 -8.18 10.43 18.40
N GLY A 145 -9.31 10.09 17.78
CA GLY A 145 -9.36 9.63 16.40
C GLY A 145 -10.20 10.64 15.62
N MET A 146 -9.89 10.84 14.33
CA MET A 146 -10.78 11.59 13.44
C MET A 146 -12.17 10.96 13.53
N ALA A 147 -13.17 11.72 13.98
CA ALA A 147 -14.51 11.19 14.20
C ALA A 147 -15.05 10.60 12.89
N ASN A 148 -15.57 9.37 12.94
CA ASN A 148 -16.02 8.68 11.73
C ASN A 148 -17.15 9.52 11.09
N PRO A 149 -16.97 9.98 9.83
CA PRO A 149 -17.90 10.91 9.21
C PRO A 149 -19.30 10.30 9.01
N ALA A 150 -19.41 8.97 8.85
CA ALA A 150 -20.69 8.28 8.80
C ALA A 150 -21.39 8.26 10.17
N SER A 151 -20.62 8.09 11.25
CA SER A 151 -21.14 8.08 12.62
C SER A 151 -21.62 9.46 13.06
N THR A 152 -20.80 10.49 12.85
CA THR A 152 -21.20 11.88 13.15
C THR A 152 -22.34 12.35 12.27
N TYR A 153 -22.46 11.84 11.04
CA TYR A 153 -23.60 12.14 10.18
C TYR A 153 -24.91 11.52 10.71
N CYS A 154 -24.88 10.25 11.15
CA CYS A 154 -26.02 9.63 11.85
C CYS A 154 -26.48 10.47 13.04
N GLU A 155 -25.55 10.90 13.90
CA GLU A 155 -25.81 11.76 15.06
C GLU A 155 -26.38 13.13 14.64
N SER A 156 -25.88 13.73 13.55
CA SER A 156 -26.37 15.02 13.03
C SER A 156 -27.82 14.98 12.54
N LEU A 157 -28.28 13.80 12.10
CA LEU A 157 -29.68 13.53 11.73
C LEU A 157 -30.54 13.12 12.94
N GLN A 158 -30.03 13.28 14.17
CA GLN A 158 -30.65 12.82 15.42
C GLN A 158 -30.87 11.30 15.46
N GLY A 159 -30.13 10.55 14.62
CA GLY A 159 -30.13 9.10 14.59
C GLY A 159 -29.36 8.50 15.76
N LYS A 160 -29.75 7.28 16.16
CA LYS A 160 -29.06 6.47 17.17
C LYS A 160 -28.18 5.44 16.48
N LEU A 161 -26.87 5.55 16.66
CA LEU A 161 -25.90 4.62 16.12
C LEU A 161 -25.62 3.47 17.09
N ALA A 162 -25.77 2.24 16.62
CA ALA A 162 -25.29 1.04 17.29
C ALA A 162 -23.82 0.77 16.87
N LEU A 163 -22.86 1.11 17.73
CA LEU A 163 -21.42 1.05 17.44
C LEU A 163 -20.86 -0.36 17.19
N ASP A 164 -21.56 -1.38 17.68
CA ASP A 164 -21.25 -2.81 17.55
C ASP A 164 -21.65 -3.39 16.18
N THR A 165 -22.74 -2.88 15.61
CA THR A 165 -23.32 -3.35 14.33
C THR A 165 -23.16 -2.37 13.18
N GLY A 166 -22.80 -1.11 13.45
CA GLY A 166 -22.72 -0.04 12.46
C GLY A 166 -24.08 0.51 12.00
N VAL A 167 -25.19 0.07 12.61
CA VAL A 167 -26.54 0.44 12.18
C VAL A 167 -26.96 1.79 12.79
N CYS A 168 -27.33 2.74 11.93
CA CYS A 168 -27.97 3.99 12.31
C CYS A 168 -29.49 3.80 12.30
N THR A 169 -30.17 4.12 13.40
CA THR A 169 -31.64 4.19 13.49
C THR A 169 -32.09 5.65 13.53
N LEU A 170 -32.77 6.14 12.50
CA LEU A 170 -33.24 7.52 12.39
C LEU A 170 -34.54 7.76 13.21
N PRO A 171 -34.89 9.01 13.53
CA PRO A 171 -36.17 9.34 14.19
C PRO A 171 -37.43 8.88 13.43
N SER A 172 -37.32 8.65 12.12
CA SER A 172 -38.37 8.06 11.28
C SER A 172 -38.63 6.58 11.55
N GLY A 173 -37.77 5.89 12.31
CA GLY A 173 -37.75 4.44 12.46
C GLY A 173 -37.01 3.70 11.35
N GLU A 174 -36.45 4.41 10.36
CA GLU A 174 -35.57 3.81 9.34
C GLU A 174 -34.26 3.34 10.00
N ALA A 175 -33.86 2.09 9.76
CA ALA A 175 -32.61 1.51 10.25
C ALA A 175 -31.77 0.98 9.08
N LEU A 176 -30.53 1.47 8.96
CA LEU A 176 -29.61 1.17 7.86
C LEU A 176 -28.14 1.28 8.29
N ASP A 177 -27.22 0.69 7.53
CA ASP A 177 -25.78 0.86 7.76
C ASP A 177 -25.38 2.34 7.69
N GLN A 178 -24.54 2.79 8.63
CA GLN A 178 -24.11 4.18 8.73
C GLN A 178 -23.40 4.67 7.45
N TRP A 179 -22.65 3.81 6.76
CA TRP A 179 -21.94 4.20 5.55
C TRP A 179 -22.87 4.21 4.34
N ASP A 180 -23.89 3.35 4.30
CA ASP A 180 -24.97 3.45 3.31
C ASP A 180 -25.79 4.71 3.48
N LEU A 181 -26.15 5.10 4.71
CA LEU A 181 -26.75 6.39 5.02
C LEU A 181 -25.85 7.55 4.53
N PHE A 182 -24.58 7.54 4.94
CA PHE A 182 -23.60 8.55 4.55
C PHE A 182 -23.48 8.65 3.02
N ARG A 183 -23.30 7.52 2.33
CA ARG A 183 -23.21 7.46 0.86
C ARG A 183 -24.51 7.86 0.17
N ARG A 184 -25.68 7.50 0.69
CA ARG A 184 -27.01 7.87 0.13
C ARG A 184 -27.12 9.38 0.02
N ASP A 185 -26.77 10.07 1.09
CA ASP A 185 -27.05 11.51 1.22
C ASP A 185 -25.87 12.37 0.71
N HIS A 186 -24.62 11.88 0.78
CA HIS A 186 -23.45 12.53 0.18
C HIS A 186 -23.23 12.24 -1.32
N LYS A 187 -23.95 11.29 -1.92
CA LYS A 187 -24.01 11.13 -3.40
C LYS A 187 -24.56 12.37 -4.10
N GLN A 188 -25.33 13.21 -3.40
CA GLN A 188 -25.85 14.48 -3.91
C GLN A 188 -24.72 15.53 -4.07
N THR A 189 -23.70 15.49 -3.20
CA THR A 189 -22.50 16.33 -3.32
C THR A 189 -21.45 15.61 -4.19
N LYS A 190 -21.63 15.66 -5.51
CA LYS A 190 -20.58 15.22 -6.47
C LYS A 190 -19.27 15.95 -6.10
N PRO A 191 -18.19 15.25 -5.70
CA PRO A 191 -16.98 15.91 -5.26
C PRO A 191 -16.46 16.84 -6.34
N ALA A 192 -16.09 18.06 -5.97
CA ALA A 192 -15.32 18.94 -6.85
C ALA A 192 -14.04 18.19 -7.20
N ILE A 193 -13.91 17.82 -8.48
CA ILE A 193 -12.85 16.94 -8.96
C ILE A 193 -11.50 17.58 -8.63
N GLY A 194 -10.56 16.74 -8.16
CA GLY A 194 -9.26 17.17 -7.68
C GLY A 194 -8.48 17.99 -8.72
N MET A 195 -7.43 18.67 -8.25
CA MET A 195 -6.58 19.57 -9.03
C MET A 195 -6.36 19.05 -10.46
N ALA A 196 -6.92 19.77 -11.44
CA ALA A 196 -6.96 19.31 -12.83
C ALA A 196 -5.54 19.01 -13.34
N ASN A 197 -5.37 17.82 -13.93
CA ASN A 197 -4.08 17.41 -14.47
C ASN A 197 -3.63 18.36 -15.61
N PRO A 198 -2.33 18.42 -15.96
CA PRO A 198 -1.82 19.36 -16.96
C PRO A 198 -2.53 19.24 -18.33
N ALA A 199 -2.84 18.03 -18.77
CA ALA A 199 -3.54 17.77 -20.03
C ALA A 199 -4.99 18.30 -20.02
N ALA A 200 -5.73 18.08 -18.93
CA ALA A 200 -7.08 18.60 -18.73
C ALA A 200 -7.09 20.14 -18.72
N LYS A 201 -6.14 20.75 -18.01
CA LYS A 201 -5.96 22.21 -17.98
C LYS A 201 -5.59 22.76 -19.36
N TYR A 202 -4.77 22.03 -20.12
CA TYR A 202 -4.38 22.40 -21.48
C TYR A 202 -5.55 22.32 -22.47
N CYS A 203 -6.34 21.25 -22.43
CA CYS A 203 -7.60 21.15 -23.19
C CYS A 203 -8.50 22.38 -22.94
N GLY A 204 -8.71 22.76 -21.68
CA GLY A 204 -9.46 23.97 -21.33
C GLY A 204 -8.83 25.27 -21.83
N SER A 205 -7.49 25.37 -21.88
CA SER A 205 -6.79 26.55 -22.41
C SER A 205 -6.99 26.75 -23.92
N LEU A 206 -7.22 25.66 -24.66
CA LEU A 206 -7.60 25.67 -26.08
C LEU A 206 -9.11 25.83 -26.32
N GLN A 207 -9.87 26.21 -25.27
CA GLN A 207 -11.34 26.26 -25.26
C GLN A 207 -12.01 24.90 -25.58
N GLY A 208 -11.26 23.80 -25.43
CA GLY A 208 -11.74 22.44 -25.60
C GLY A 208 -12.62 21.97 -24.44
N LYS A 209 -13.54 21.06 -24.75
CA LYS A 209 -14.42 20.41 -23.77
C LYS A 209 -13.87 19.03 -23.45
N LEU A 210 -13.48 18.81 -22.20
CA LEU A 210 -13.00 17.51 -21.71
C LEU A 210 -14.16 16.63 -21.22
N ALA A 211 -14.30 15.45 -21.80
CA ALA A 211 -15.14 14.38 -21.26
C ALA A 211 -14.37 13.60 -20.18
N LEU A 212 -14.60 13.95 -18.92
CA LEU A 212 -13.86 13.41 -17.76
C LEU A 212 -13.92 11.89 -17.62
N GLU A 213 -15.05 11.28 -18.02
CA GLU A 213 -15.25 9.82 -17.96
C GLU A 213 -14.44 9.04 -19.02
N THR A 214 -14.03 9.70 -20.11
CA THR A 214 -13.33 9.06 -21.25
C THR A 214 -11.94 9.63 -21.54
N GLY A 215 -11.56 10.74 -20.89
CA GLY A 215 -10.30 11.45 -21.15
C GLY A 215 -10.25 12.23 -22.46
N VAL A 216 -11.33 12.23 -23.27
CA VAL A 216 -11.34 12.83 -24.60
C VAL A 216 -11.56 14.35 -24.52
N CYS A 217 -10.66 15.12 -25.14
CA CYS A 217 -10.82 16.55 -25.38
C CYS A 217 -11.45 16.79 -26.76
N THR A 218 -12.53 17.55 -26.84
CA THR A 218 -13.10 18.04 -28.11
C THR A 218 -12.80 19.53 -28.27
N LEU A 219 -12.02 19.89 -29.29
CA LEU A 219 -11.63 21.26 -29.60
C LEU A 219 -12.75 22.02 -30.36
N PRO A 220 -12.72 23.37 -30.39
CA PRO A 220 -13.67 24.18 -31.17
C PRO A 220 -13.65 23.88 -32.69
N SER A 221 -12.58 23.28 -33.21
CA SER A 221 -12.46 22.78 -34.58
C SER A 221 -13.31 21.54 -34.88
N GLY A 222 -13.86 20.89 -33.85
CA GLY A 222 -14.52 19.59 -33.96
C GLY A 222 -13.56 18.39 -33.84
N GLU A 223 -12.24 18.63 -33.74
CA GLU A 223 -11.26 17.57 -33.47
C GLU A 223 -11.49 16.98 -32.07
N ALA A 224 -11.52 15.64 -31.97
CA ALA A 224 -11.68 14.92 -30.71
C ALA A 224 -10.58 13.86 -30.55
N LEU A 225 -9.81 13.96 -29.46
CA LEU A 225 -8.65 13.11 -29.18
C LEU A 225 -8.41 12.97 -27.67
N ASP A 226 -7.62 11.98 -27.24
CA ASP A 226 -7.23 11.83 -25.83
C ASP A 226 -6.47 13.08 -25.33
N GLN A 227 -6.77 13.51 -24.10
CA GLN A 227 -6.17 14.71 -23.51
C GLN A 227 -4.64 14.64 -23.42
N TRP A 228 -4.06 13.46 -23.17
CA TRP A 228 -2.62 13.30 -23.09
C TRP A 228 -1.98 13.21 -24.48
N ASP A 229 -2.68 12.69 -25.48
CA ASP A 229 -2.22 12.76 -26.87
C ASP A 229 -2.23 14.20 -27.38
N LEU A 230 -3.27 14.99 -27.09
CA LEU A 230 -3.29 16.43 -27.33
C LEU A 230 -2.13 17.14 -26.64
N PHE A 231 -1.95 16.90 -25.33
CA PHE A 231 -0.88 17.49 -24.55
C PHE A 231 0.51 17.13 -25.10
N ARG A 232 0.75 15.84 -25.41
CA ARG A 232 2.01 15.36 -25.99
C ARG A 232 2.25 15.88 -27.41
N ARG A 233 1.21 15.99 -28.25
CA ARG A 233 1.31 16.53 -29.62
C ARG A 233 1.86 17.94 -29.59
N ASP A 234 1.28 18.79 -28.74
CA ASP A 234 1.53 20.22 -28.76
C ASP A 234 2.73 20.64 -27.86
N HIS A 235 3.17 19.76 -26.94
CA HIS A 235 4.38 19.96 -26.13
C HIS A 235 5.62 19.17 -26.63
N LYS A 236 5.54 18.47 -27.77
CA LYS A 236 6.66 17.71 -28.35
C LYS A 236 7.71 18.56 -29.09
N GLN A 237 7.74 19.88 -28.88
CA GLN A 237 8.65 20.81 -29.57
C GLN A 237 9.39 21.78 -28.64
N THR A 238 10.10 21.24 -27.64
CA THR A 238 11.17 21.98 -26.93
C THR A 238 12.41 21.12 -26.71
N ASP A 239 12.97 20.58 -27.81
CA ASP A 239 14.37 20.12 -27.84
C ASP A 239 15.25 21.22 -28.46
N PRO A 240 16.01 22.00 -27.66
CA PRO A 240 16.86 23.08 -28.18
C PRO A 240 18.19 22.56 -28.77
N VAL A 241 18.17 21.43 -29.49
CA VAL A 241 19.36 20.79 -30.08
C VAL A 241 19.09 20.28 -31.50
N LYS A 242 18.66 21.16 -32.41
CA LYS A 242 18.77 20.88 -33.85
C LYS A 242 18.96 22.09 -34.76
N GLU A 243 19.85 23.00 -34.37
CA GLU A 243 20.43 23.98 -35.30
C GLU A 243 21.95 24.07 -35.15
N LEU A 244 22.61 22.97 -35.53
CA LEU A 244 24.02 22.96 -35.93
C LEU A 244 24.09 22.31 -37.31
N LEU A 245 24.17 23.16 -38.34
CA LEU A 245 24.52 22.76 -39.69
C LEU A 245 25.99 22.31 -39.71
N PRO A 246 26.31 21.06 -40.11
CA PRO A 246 27.69 20.68 -40.37
C PRO A 246 28.17 21.25 -41.71
N ILE A 247 29.34 21.88 -41.69
CA ILE A 247 30.02 22.43 -42.86
C ILE A 247 30.44 21.31 -43.81
N THR A 248 30.06 21.40 -45.08
CA THR A 248 30.68 20.72 -46.24
C THR A 248 30.51 21.61 -47.47
N GLN A 249 31.50 21.85 -48.35
CA GLN A 249 32.93 21.50 -48.38
C GLN A 249 33.76 22.78 -48.57
#